data_AF-A0A1X6XMF6-F1
#
_entry.id   AF-A0A1X6XMF6-F1
#
_cell.length_a   1.000
_cell.length_b   1.000
_cell.length_c   1.000
_cell.angle_alpha   90.00
_cell.angle_beta   90.00
_cell.angle_gamma   90.00
#
_symmetry.space_group_name_H-M   'P 1'
#
loop_
_entity.id
_entity.type
_entity.pdbx_description
1 polymer ?
#
loop_
_entity_poly.entity_id
_entity_poly.type
_entity_poly.pdbx_seq_one_letter_code
_entity_poly.pdbx_strand_id
1 'polypeptide(L)'
;MTFVFLLLLAAIAAAFLIGSRRQKARELEEKAEELERVKTTVEEDVVAFGEEVADLDVITGGVELDEGGRQDYSRAIDEYDRAKDLLDRISSADEISHVTEAIEDGRYAAKCVRARVEGEPLPVRRPPCFFNPQHGPSVEDVDWAPAGGQPRPVPVCAADAERVSCGAEPAVRTVPVGNGLHRRAYWEAGPAYAEYNRGYFNSYAGSGLLPGVLMGAMMFGGFGGGWDGGGMDGGMDGGGMDGADAGGDMGGDMGGGFGDFGGGDGGGFDFGGFDF
;
A
#
# COMPACT_ATOMS: atom_id res chain seq x y z
N MET A 1 1.71 -55.48 -12.48
CA MET A 1 1.63 -54.19 -13.20
C MET A 1 0.83 -53.16 -12.40
N THR A 2 -0.37 -53.49 -11.92
CA THR A 2 -1.23 -52.58 -11.11
C THR A 2 -0.56 -52.06 -9.83
N PHE A 3 0.13 -52.90 -9.06
CA PHE A 3 0.85 -52.47 -7.85
C PHE A 3 1.98 -51.47 -8.14
N VAL A 4 2.74 -51.67 -9.22
CA VAL A 4 3.81 -50.74 -9.63
C VAL A 4 3.21 -49.40 -10.05
N PHE A 5 2.10 -49.44 -10.78
CA PHE A 5 1.36 -48.23 -11.16
C PHE A 5 0.81 -47.48 -9.94
N LEU A 6 0.23 -48.18 -8.96
CA LEU A 6 -0.26 -47.57 -7.71
C LEU A 6 0.88 -46.96 -6.87
N LEU A 7 2.03 -47.64 -6.78
CA LEU A 7 3.21 -47.09 -6.10
C LEU A 7 3.75 -45.84 -6.81
N LEU A 8 3.74 -45.85 -8.15
CA LEU A 8 4.18 -44.69 -8.94
C LEU A 8 3.23 -43.50 -8.77
N LEU A 9 1.91 -43.73 -8.77
CA LEU A 9 0.92 -42.69 -8.48
C LEU A 9 1.05 -42.15 -7.05
N ALA A 10 1.27 -43.01 -6.06
CA ALA A 10 1.49 -42.60 -4.68
C ALA A 10 2.77 -41.74 -4.54
N ALA A 11 3.84 -42.10 -5.25
CA ALA A 11 5.08 -41.33 -5.26
C ALA A 11 4.89 -39.93 -5.90
N ILE A 12 4.14 -39.83 -7.00
CA ILE A 12 3.84 -38.55 -7.65
C ILE A 12 2.97 -37.68 -6.74
N ALA A 13 1.92 -38.25 -6.14
CA ALA A 13 1.05 -37.52 -5.21
C ALA A 13 1.84 -37.00 -3.98
N ALA A 14 2.73 -37.83 -3.43
CA ALA A 14 3.60 -37.42 -2.32
C ALA A 14 4.56 -36.30 -2.73
N ALA A 15 5.20 -36.41 -3.90
CA ALA A 15 6.09 -35.36 -4.42
C ALA A 15 5.36 -34.04 -4.64
N PHE A 16 4.15 -34.09 -5.22
CA PHE A 16 3.30 -32.91 -5.42
C PHE A 16 2.89 -32.24 -4.09
N LEU A 17 2.45 -33.02 -3.09
CA LEU A 17 2.08 -32.49 -1.78
C LEU A 17 3.27 -31.85 -1.05
N ILE A 18 4.46 -32.47 -1.12
CA ILE A 18 5.68 -31.92 -0.52
C ILE A 18 6.09 -30.62 -1.24
N GLY A 19 6.04 -30.61 -2.58
CA GLY A 19 6.33 -29.43 -3.39
C GLY A 19 5.40 -28.26 -3.06
N SER A 20 4.09 -28.51 -3.04
CA SER A 20 3.08 -27.49 -2.71
C SER A 20 3.25 -26.92 -1.30
N ARG A 21 3.55 -27.77 -0.30
CA ARG A 21 3.81 -27.31 1.08
C ARG A 21 5.06 -26.44 1.18
N ARG A 22 6.14 -26.81 0.48
CA ARG A 22 7.38 -26.01 0.45
C ARG A 22 7.17 -24.67 -0.25
N GLN A 23 6.43 -24.68 -1.35
CA GLN A 23 6.10 -23.44 -2.07
C GLN A 23 5.27 -22.50 -1.19
N LYS A 24 4.22 -23.00 -0.53
CA LYS A 24 3.42 -22.20 0.42
C LYS A 24 4.25 -21.67 1.59
N ALA A 25 5.16 -22.47 2.13
CA ALA A 25 6.03 -22.04 3.21
C ALA A 25 6.95 -20.89 2.77
N ARG A 26 7.53 -20.98 1.56
CA ARG A 26 8.36 -19.90 0.98
C ARG A 26 7.56 -18.63 0.72
N GLU A 27 6.36 -18.76 0.16
CA GLU A 27 5.49 -17.59 -0.10
C GLU A 27 5.10 -16.87 1.20
N LEU A 28 4.87 -17.61 2.28
CA LEU A 28 4.60 -17.03 3.60
C LEU A 28 5.83 -16.33 4.20
N GLU A 29 7.01 -16.93 4.03
CA GLU A 29 8.28 -16.35 4.45
C GLU A 29 8.57 -15.05 3.69
N GLU A 30 8.43 -15.05 2.36
CA GLU A 30 8.58 -13.87 1.51
C GLU A 30 7.62 -12.74 1.90
N LYS A 31 6.34 -13.06 2.16
CA LYS A 31 5.32 -12.10 2.62
C LYS A 31 5.63 -11.54 4.00
N ALA A 32 6.15 -12.37 4.91
CA ALA A 32 6.55 -11.92 6.24
C ALA A 32 7.75 -10.96 6.15
N GLU A 33 8.74 -11.27 5.32
CA GLU A 33 9.87 -10.37 5.07
C GLU A 33 9.44 -9.05 4.41
N GLU A 34 8.50 -9.10 3.46
CA GLU A 34 7.89 -7.90 2.85
C GLU A 34 7.19 -7.04 3.89
N LEU A 35 6.36 -7.64 4.73
CA LEU A 35 5.64 -6.95 5.79
C LEU A 35 6.59 -6.27 6.77
N GLU A 36 7.62 -6.99 7.24
CA GLU A 36 8.61 -6.42 8.18
C GLU A 36 9.35 -5.23 7.57
N ARG A 37 9.74 -5.28 6.28
CA ARG A 37 10.39 -4.13 5.61
C ARG A 37 9.49 -2.90 5.56
N VAL A 38 8.22 -3.08 5.21
CA VAL A 38 7.26 -1.97 5.13
C VAL A 38 6.95 -1.45 6.52
N LYS A 39 6.84 -2.34 7.52
CA LYS A 39 6.66 -1.97 8.92
C LYS A 39 7.81 -1.11 9.44
N THR A 40 9.07 -1.46 9.16
CA THR A 40 10.23 -0.60 9.49
C THR A 40 10.13 0.77 8.83
N THR A 41 9.66 0.84 7.58
CA THR A 41 9.48 2.12 6.89
C THR A 41 8.41 2.98 7.55
N VAL A 42 7.29 2.38 7.96
CA VAL A 42 6.23 3.10 8.70
C VAL A 42 6.70 3.51 10.08
N GLU A 43 7.51 2.70 10.76
CA GLU A 43 8.14 3.07 12.03
C GLU A 43 9.01 4.32 11.87
N GLU A 44 9.83 4.42 10.81
CA GLU A 44 10.57 5.65 10.47
C GLU A 44 9.62 6.86 10.35
N ASP A 45 8.44 6.66 9.73
CA ASP A 45 7.46 7.73 9.50
C ASP A 45 6.71 8.13 10.79
N VAL A 46 6.40 7.19 11.68
CA VAL A 46 5.80 7.45 13.00
C VAL A 46 6.78 8.23 13.88
N VAL A 47 8.06 7.86 13.87
CA VAL A 47 9.11 8.58 14.61
C VAL A 47 9.22 10.01 14.11
N ALA A 48 9.32 10.21 12.78
CA ALA A 48 9.38 11.54 12.19
C ALA A 48 8.14 12.38 12.55
N PHE A 49 6.94 11.79 12.52
CA PHE A 49 5.73 12.49 12.93
C PHE A 49 5.71 12.82 14.44
N GLY A 50 6.24 11.94 15.29
CA GLY A 50 6.41 12.22 16.72
C GLY A 50 7.32 13.41 16.99
N GLU A 51 8.38 13.59 16.21
CA GLU A 51 9.25 14.78 16.27
C GLU A 51 8.46 16.05 15.87
N GLU A 52 7.65 15.98 14.80
CA GLU A 52 6.81 17.09 14.38
C GLU A 52 5.75 17.49 15.41
N VAL A 53 5.18 16.52 16.13
CA VAL A 53 4.26 16.75 17.24
C VAL A 53 4.97 17.37 18.44
N ALA A 54 6.18 16.91 18.78
CA ALA A 54 6.98 17.53 19.83
C ALA A 54 7.32 19.00 19.51
N ASP A 55 7.55 19.32 18.24
CA ASP A 55 7.73 20.72 17.80
C ASP A 55 6.46 21.56 17.99
N LEU A 56 5.26 20.97 18.04
CA LEU A 56 4.03 21.71 18.32
C LEU A 56 4.01 22.30 19.73
N ASP A 57 4.54 21.57 20.73
CA ASP A 57 4.68 22.10 22.11
C ASP A 57 5.56 23.36 22.12
N VAL A 58 6.62 23.37 21.30
CA VAL A 58 7.55 24.51 21.21
C VAL A 58 6.88 25.75 20.60
N ILE A 59 6.15 25.59 19.48
CA ILE A 59 5.53 26.74 18.80
C ILE A 59 4.28 27.27 19.51
N THR A 60 3.58 26.39 20.23
CA THR A 60 2.38 26.78 21.00
C THR A 60 2.75 27.29 22.39
N GLY A 61 4.00 27.10 22.82
CA GLY A 61 4.54 27.61 24.08
C GLY A 61 4.33 29.12 24.24
N GLY A 62 3.45 29.50 25.18
CA GLY A 62 3.15 30.90 25.46
C GLY A 62 2.14 31.56 24.50
N VAL A 63 1.50 30.77 23.63
CA VAL A 63 0.42 31.21 22.75
C VAL A 63 -0.92 30.71 23.28
N GLU A 64 -1.87 31.62 23.48
CA GLU A 64 -3.25 31.26 23.81
C GLU A 64 -3.98 30.81 22.55
N LEU A 65 -4.13 29.49 22.38
CA LEU A 65 -4.88 28.91 21.27
C LEU A 65 -6.38 29.20 21.42
N ASP A 66 -7.05 29.54 20.32
CA ASP A 66 -8.51 29.58 20.27
C ASP A 66 -9.12 28.16 20.36
N GLU A 67 -10.45 28.06 20.39
CA GLU A 67 -11.10 26.74 20.50
C GLU A 67 -10.72 25.83 19.33
N GLY A 68 -10.68 26.36 18.10
CA GLY A 68 -10.25 25.59 16.93
C GLY A 68 -8.81 25.12 17.04
N GLY A 69 -7.89 25.98 17.52
CA GLY A 69 -6.48 25.66 17.71
C GLY A 69 -6.27 24.57 18.75
N ARG A 70 -7.01 24.60 19.86
CA ARG A 70 -6.97 23.52 20.86
C ARG A 70 -7.48 22.19 20.30
N GLN A 71 -8.56 22.21 19.53
CA GLN A 71 -9.09 21.00 18.89
C GLN A 71 -8.11 20.42 17.85
N ASP A 72 -7.53 21.27 17.00
CA ASP A 72 -6.52 20.84 16.02
C ASP A 72 -5.25 20.30 16.72
N TYR A 73 -4.85 20.92 17.83
CA TYR A 73 -3.72 20.46 18.65
C TYR A 73 -3.96 19.09 19.26
N SER A 74 -5.10 18.91 19.94
CA SER A 74 -5.50 17.62 20.50
C SER A 74 -5.57 16.55 19.41
N ARG A 75 -6.16 16.86 18.25
CA ARG A 75 -6.22 15.92 17.12
C ARG A 75 -4.83 15.50 16.64
N ALA A 76 -3.86 16.41 16.55
CA ALA A 76 -2.51 16.05 16.13
C ALA A 76 -1.85 15.04 17.09
N ILE A 77 -2.04 15.23 18.41
CA ILE A 77 -1.55 14.30 19.43
C ILE A 77 -2.30 12.97 19.39
N ASP A 78 -3.64 13.01 19.30
CA ASP A 78 -4.47 11.82 19.27
C ASP A 78 -4.15 10.93 18.05
N GLU A 79 -3.89 11.54 16.88
CA GLU A 79 -3.47 10.80 15.69
C GLU A 79 -2.06 10.22 15.80
N TYR A 80 -1.14 10.89 16.53
CA TYR A 80 0.17 10.32 16.82
C TYR A 80 0.08 9.11 17.74
N ASP A 81 -0.70 9.20 18.81
CA ASP A 81 -0.94 8.07 19.70
C ASP A 81 -1.67 6.93 18.97
N ARG A 82 -2.64 7.25 18.12
CA ARG A 82 -3.29 6.26 17.25
C ARG A 82 -2.31 5.59 16.29
N ALA A 83 -1.41 6.34 15.67
CA ALA A 83 -0.41 5.80 14.75
C ALA A 83 0.53 4.80 15.46
N LYS A 84 0.97 5.12 16.68
CA LYS A 84 1.75 4.20 17.53
C LYS A 84 0.97 2.95 17.89
N ASP A 85 -0.26 3.11 18.34
CA ASP A 85 -1.13 2.00 18.74
C ASP A 85 -1.42 1.04 17.59
N LEU A 86 -1.58 1.57 16.37
CA LEU A 86 -1.76 0.78 15.15
C LEU A 86 -0.46 0.09 14.75
N LEU A 87 0.68 0.80 14.79
CA LEU A 87 2.00 0.26 14.46
C LEU A 87 2.34 -0.97 15.32
N ASP A 88 2.07 -0.89 16.63
CA ASP A 88 2.32 -1.98 17.59
C ASP A 88 1.50 -3.24 17.30
N ARG A 89 0.36 -3.09 16.62
CA ARG A 89 -0.60 -4.18 16.36
C ARG A 89 -0.53 -4.76 14.96
N ILE A 90 0.33 -4.22 14.08
CA ILE A 90 0.47 -4.71 12.69
C ILE A 90 0.81 -6.20 12.70
N SER A 91 -0.08 -6.96 12.07
CA SER A 91 0.01 -8.40 11.81
C SER A 91 -0.21 -8.75 10.34
N SER A 92 -0.66 -7.79 9.52
CA SER A 92 -0.92 -7.95 8.09
C SER A 92 -0.61 -6.68 7.29
N ALA A 93 -0.45 -6.81 5.98
CA ALA A 93 -0.12 -5.69 5.10
C ALA A 93 -1.24 -4.63 5.04
N ASP A 94 -2.51 -5.04 5.09
CA ASP A 94 -3.66 -4.11 5.01
C ASP A 94 -3.68 -3.10 6.16
N GLU A 95 -3.19 -3.50 7.35
CA GLU A 95 -3.15 -2.65 8.55
C GLU A 95 -2.13 -1.50 8.43
N ILE A 96 -1.15 -1.60 7.52
CA ILE A 96 -0.18 -0.53 7.22
C ILE A 96 -0.89 0.76 6.79
N SER A 97 -1.94 0.63 5.98
CA SER A 97 -2.68 1.78 5.46
C SER A 97 -3.24 2.64 6.58
N HIS A 98 -3.78 2.03 7.64
CA HIS A 98 -4.34 2.74 8.78
C HIS A 98 -3.30 3.56 9.55
N VAL A 99 -2.04 3.10 9.62
CA VAL A 99 -0.97 3.88 10.27
C VAL A 99 -0.64 5.12 9.45
N THR A 100 -0.41 4.94 8.14
CA THR A 100 -0.07 6.06 7.25
C THR A 100 -1.22 7.08 7.09
N GLU A 101 -2.48 6.62 7.15
CA GLU A 101 -3.66 7.48 7.20
C GLU A 101 -3.70 8.33 8.48
N ALA A 102 -3.47 7.72 9.65
CA ALA A 102 -3.39 8.46 10.92
C ALA A 102 -2.28 9.52 10.90
N ILE A 103 -1.10 9.18 10.36
CA ILE A 103 0.00 10.14 10.19
C ILE A 103 -0.41 11.31 9.27
N GLU A 104 -1.10 11.03 8.16
CA GLU A 104 -1.57 12.07 7.24
C GLU A 104 -2.58 13.02 7.90
N ASP A 105 -3.56 12.44 8.61
CA ASP A 105 -4.57 13.18 9.37
C ASP A 105 -3.92 14.07 10.45
N GLY A 106 -2.99 13.50 11.20
CA GLY A 106 -2.25 14.19 12.25
C GLY A 106 -1.41 15.35 11.71
N ARG A 107 -0.72 15.16 10.57
CA ARG A 107 0.05 16.23 9.92
C ARG A 107 -0.83 17.37 9.41
N TYR A 108 -2.01 17.07 8.87
CA TYR A 108 -2.95 18.11 8.49
C TYR A 108 -3.40 18.93 9.71
N ALA A 109 -3.72 18.27 10.83
CA ALA A 109 -4.07 18.93 12.09
C ALA A 109 -2.92 19.81 12.60
N ALA A 110 -1.69 19.29 12.61
CA ALA A 110 -0.48 20.04 12.98
C ALA A 110 -0.29 21.29 12.11
N LYS A 111 -0.55 21.19 10.80
CA LYS A 111 -0.47 22.34 9.89
C LYS A 111 -1.55 23.39 10.17
N CYS A 112 -2.77 22.98 10.54
CA CYS A 112 -3.81 23.90 11.02
C CYS A 112 -3.40 24.64 12.30
N VAL A 113 -2.77 23.95 13.26
CA VAL A 113 -2.24 24.59 14.48
C VAL A 113 -1.21 25.66 14.12
N ARG A 114 -0.23 25.32 13.27
CA ARG A 114 0.81 26.25 12.81
C ARG A 114 0.21 27.50 12.16
N ALA A 115 -0.73 27.31 11.23
CA ALA A 115 -1.41 28.42 10.56
C ALA A 115 -2.12 29.35 11.56
N ARG A 116 -2.80 28.80 12.58
CA ARG A 116 -3.45 29.62 13.61
C ARG A 116 -2.46 30.40 14.47
N VAL A 117 -1.35 29.78 14.86
CA VAL A 117 -0.28 30.42 15.63
C VAL A 117 0.35 31.57 14.83
N GLU A 118 0.54 31.38 13.53
CA GLU A 118 1.15 32.34 12.62
C GLU A 118 0.16 33.41 12.12
N GLY A 119 -1.14 33.25 12.39
CA GLY A 119 -2.19 34.14 11.87
C GLY A 119 -2.44 34.00 10.37
N GLU A 120 -2.06 32.86 9.79
CA GLU A 120 -2.27 32.51 8.40
C GLU A 120 -3.65 31.89 8.16
N PRO A 121 -4.18 31.94 6.93
CA PRO A 121 -5.36 31.17 6.55
C PRO A 121 -5.15 29.67 6.81
N LEU A 122 -6.20 28.98 7.25
CA LEU A 122 -6.14 27.53 7.42
C LEU A 122 -5.81 26.85 6.09
N PRO A 123 -4.92 25.83 6.09
CA PRO A 123 -4.57 25.11 4.87
C PRO A 123 -5.80 24.42 4.29
N VAL A 124 -5.89 24.40 2.96
CA VAL A 124 -6.85 23.53 2.27
C VAL A 124 -6.37 22.09 2.43
N ARG A 125 -7.28 21.17 2.74
CA ARG A 125 -6.95 19.74 2.76
C ARG A 125 -6.62 19.25 1.35
N ARG A 126 -5.37 18.87 1.15
CA ARG A 126 -4.79 18.41 -0.12
C ARG A 126 -3.97 17.15 0.13
N PRO A 127 -3.72 16.32 -0.90
CA PRO A 127 -2.81 15.19 -0.78
C PRO A 127 -1.46 15.62 -0.19
N PRO A 128 -0.76 14.72 0.53
CA PRO A 128 0.58 15.00 0.99
C PRO A 128 1.54 15.19 -0.20
N CYS A 129 2.73 15.74 0.06
CA CYS A 129 3.73 15.91 -0.99
C CYS A 129 4.04 14.57 -1.68
N PHE A 130 3.88 14.54 -3.00
CA PHE A 130 4.14 13.36 -3.82
C PHE A 130 5.58 12.87 -3.67
N PHE A 131 6.57 13.75 -3.60
CA PHE A 131 7.98 13.35 -3.51
C PHE A 131 8.33 12.73 -2.16
N ASN A 132 7.70 13.23 -1.10
CA ASN A 132 7.87 12.69 0.24
C ASN A 132 6.61 12.97 1.07
N PRO A 133 5.79 11.96 1.37
CA PRO A 133 4.62 12.11 2.22
C PRO A 133 4.95 12.68 3.61
N GLN A 134 6.22 12.57 4.04
CA GLN A 134 6.72 13.16 5.28
C GLN A 134 6.70 14.69 5.30
N HIS A 135 6.66 15.35 4.15
CA HIS A 135 6.61 16.82 4.11
C HIS A 135 5.21 17.38 4.44
N GLY A 136 4.20 16.52 4.63
CA GLY A 136 2.83 16.94 4.93
C GLY A 136 2.08 17.46 3.69
N PRO A 137 0.98 18.23 3.90
CA PRO A 137 0.08 18.64 2.82
C PRO A 137 0.77 19.42 1.70
N SER A 138 0.40 19.13 0.46
CA SER A 138 0.81 19.92 -0.70
C SER A 138 0.20 21.32 -0.69
N VAL A 139 0.84 22.25 -1.40
CA VAL A 139 0.35 23.63 -1.58
C VAL A 139 -0.04 23.91 -3.03
N GLU A 140 0.57 23.21 -3.98
CA GLU A 140 0.31 23.35 -5.41
C GLU A 140 0.60 22.03 -6.14
N ASP A 141 0.24 21.98 -7.42
CA ASP A 141 0.57 20.88 -8.33
C ASP A 141 1.64 21.35 -9.32
N VAL A 142 2.68 20.55 -9.52
CA VAL A 142 3.74 20.84 -10.51
C VAL A 142 3.77 19.78 -11.59
N ASP A 143 3.97 20.19 -12.84
CA ASP A 143 4.21 19.25 -13.94
C ASP A 143 5.60 18.66 -13.81
N TRP A 144 5.68 17.37 -13.47
CA TRP A 144 6.93 16.68 -13.24
C TRP A 144 6.97 15.32 -13.92
N ALA A 145 8.17 14.86 -14.28
CA ALA A 145 8.43 13.50 -14.71
C ALA A 145 9.77 12.96 -14.18
N PRO A 146 9.86 11.66 -13.85
CA PRO A 146 11.14 10.99 -13.71
C PRO A 146 11.84 10.96 -15.07
N ALA A 147 13.13 10.63 -15.05
CA ALA A 147 13.92 10.50 -16.27
C ALA A 147 13.26 9.53 -17.27
N GLY A 148 13.01 10.01 -18.49
CA GLY A 148 12.35 9.24 -19.56
C GLY A 148 10.82 9.18 -19.49
N GLY A 149 10.19 9.78 -18.48
CA GLY A 149 8.72 9.84 -18.35
C GLY A 149 8.08 11.06 -19.02
N GLN A 150 6.76 10.99 -19.23
CA GLN A 150 5.91 12.10 -19.68
C GLN A 150 5.41 12.98 -18.52
N PRO A 151 5.62 14.30 -18.50
CA PRO A 151 5.19 15.20 -17.42
C PRO A 151 3.73 15.02 -17.02
N ARG A 152 3.50 14.97 -15.71
CA ARG A 152 2.16 14.91 -15.11
C ARG A 152 2.10 15.85 -13.90
N PRO A 153 0.94 16.44 -13.62
CA PRO A 153 0.77 17.24 -12.42
C PRO A 153 0.86 16.34 -11.19
N VAL A 154 1.74 16.68 -10.25
CA VAL A 154 1.87 15.99 -8.96
C VAL A 154 1.75 17.00 -7.80
N PRO A 155 1.01 16.65 -6.73
CA PRO A 155 0.86 17.54 -5.57
C PRO A 155 2.17 17.65 -4.81
N VAL A 156 2.64 18.86 -4.52
CA VAL A 156 3.94 19.09 -3.88
C VAL A 156 3.86 20.10 -2.74
N CYS A 157 4.69 19.90 -1.71
CA CYS A 157 4.87 20.91 -0.67
C CYS A 157 5.63 22.11 -1.22
N ALA A 158 5.53 23.25 -0.53
CA ALA A 158 6.19 24.50 -0.95
C ALA A 158 7.70 24.33 -1.18
N ALA A 159 8.35 23.54 -0.32
CA ALA A 159 9.79 23.33 -0.37
C ALA A 159 10.25 22.48 -1.57
N ASP A 160 9.45 21.50 -2.00
CA ASP A 160 9.76 20.72 -3.21
C ASP A 160 9.33 21.44 -4.48
N ALA A 161 8.25 22.23 -4.43
CA ALA A 161 7.89 23.11 -5.53
C ALA A 161 9.03 24.09 -5.87
N GLU A 162 9.62 24.71 -4.85
CA GLU A 162 10.78 25.60 -5.02
C GLU A 162 11.99 24.85 -5.61
N ARG A 163 12.33 23.67 -5.08
CA ARG A 163 13.42 22.81 -5.63
C ARG A 163 13.23 22.53 -7.10
N VAL A 164 12.05 22.04 -7.48
CA VAL A 164 11.75 21.72 -8.88
C VAL A 164 11.80 22.98 -9.75
N SER A 165 11.27 24.11 -9.27
CA SER A 165 11.25 25.37 -10.03
C SER A 165 12.64 25.91 -10.37
N CYS A 166 13.63 25.66 -9.52
CA CYS A 166 15.03 26.05 -9.76
C CYS A 166 15.87 24.96 -10.45
N GLY A 167 15.25 23.85 -10.86
CA GLY A 167 15.92 22.72 -11.52
C GLY A 167 16.71 21.81 -10.58
N ALA A 168 16.51 21.92 -9.27
CA ALA A 168 17.07 21.00 -8.29
C ALA A 168 16.23 19.72 -8.18
N GLU A 169 16.85 18.63 -7.75
CA GLU A 169 16.13 17.39 -7.45
C GLU A 169 15.21 17.60 -6.23
N PRO A 170 13.96 17.11 -6.27
CA PRO A 170 13.09 17.13 -5.11
C PRO A 170 13.64 16.24 -3.99
N ALA A 171 13.25 16.50 -2.75
CA ALA A 171 13.66 15.68 -1.61
C ALA A 171 12.82 14.39 -1.56
N VAL A 172 13.22 13.41 -2.37
CA VAL A 172 12.48 12.15 -2.55
C VAL A 172 12.59 11.22 -1.34
N ARG A 173 11.45 10.73 -0.85
CA ARG A 173 11.38 9.62 0.10
C ARG A 173 11.83 8.33 -0.57
N THR A 174 12.94 7.78 -0.09
CA THR A 174 13.40 6.45 -0.50
C THR A 174 13.15 5.42 0.58
N VAL A 175 12.80 4.20 0.19
CA VAL A 175 12.41 3.09 1.08
C VAL A 175 13.16 1.80 0.69
N PRO A 176 13.42 0.87 1.62
CA PRO A 176 14.14 -0.37 1.33
C PRO A 176 13.36 -1.30 0.39
N VAL A 177 14.04 -1.92 -0.57
CA VAL A 177 13.48 -2.90 -1.52
C VAL A 177 14.28 -4.20 -1.55
N GLY A 178 13.64 -5.28 -1.99
CA GLY A 178 14.27 -6.60 -2.09
C GLY A 178 14.84 -7.06 -0.75
N ASN A 179 16.14 -7.36 -0.70
CA ASN A 179 16.83 -7.79 0.52
C ASN A 179 17.19 -6.63 1.48
N GLY A 180 16.67 -5.42 1.26
CA GLY A 180 16.89 -4.25 2.10
C GLY A 180 18.22 -3.51 1.88
N LEU A 181 19.11 -4.02 1.03
CA LEU A 181 20.41 -3.36 0.73
C LEU A 181 20.27 -2.18 -0.24
N HIS A 182 19.16 -2.13 -0.98
CA HIS A 182 18.88 -1.07 -1.94
C HIS A 182 17.67 -0.28 -1.47
N ARG A 183 17.72 1.03 -1.70
CA ARG A 183 16.56 1.91 -1.56
C ARG A 183 16.13 2.41 -2.93
N ARG A 184 14.83 2.63 -3.10
CA ARG A 184 14.21 3.24 -4.28
C ARG A 184 13.21 4.28 -3.82
N ALA A 185 12.78 5.17 -4.71
CA ALA A 185 11.67 6.05 -4.40
C ALA A 185 10.45 5.20 -3.98
N TYR A 186 9.68 5.66 -3.00
CA TYR A 186 8.62 4.84 -2.42
C TYR A 186 7.53 4.41 -3.43
N TRP A 187 7.28 5.22 -4.45
CA TRP A 187 6.38 4.89 -5.57
C TRP A 187 6.95 3.84 -6.55
N GLU A 188 8.24 3.50 -6.45
CA GLU A 188 8.91 2.47 -7.25
C GLU A 188 9.21 1.21 -6.42
N ALA A 189 8.80 1.17 -5.16
CA ALA A 189 9.20 0.13 -4.22
C ALA A 189 8.46 -1.21 -4.39
N GLY A 190 7.58 -1.30 -5.39
CA GLY A 190 6.85 -2.52 -5.76
C GLY A 190 5.55 -2.72 -4.96
N PRO A 191 4.86 -3.84 -5.20
CA PRO A 191 3.51 -4.09 -4.67
C PRO A 191 3.46 -4.22 -3.14
N ALA A 192 4.57 -4.57 -2.49
CA ALA A 192 4.64 -4.61 -1.03
C ALA A 192 4.30 -3.26 -0.37
N TYR A 193 4.57 -2.14 -1.05
CA TYR A 193 4.26 -0.79 -0.57
C TYR A 193 2.88 -0.27 -1.00
N ALA A 194 2.02 -1.11 -1.59
CA ALA A 194 0.69 -0.69 -2.01
C ALA A 194 -0.11 -0.12 -0.82
N GLU A 195 -0.19 -0.84 0.29
CA GLU A 195 -0.97 -0.39 1.46
C GLU A 195 -0.34 0.82 2.17
N TYR A 196 0.99 0.94 2.14
CA TYR A 196 1.70 2.15 2.56
C TYR A 196 1.26 3.38 1.75
N ASN A 197 1.21 3.25 0.42
CA ASN A 197 0.72 4.33 -0.44
C ASN A 197 -0.78 4.58 -0.24
N ARG A 198 -1.55 3.53 0.06
CA ARG A 198 -2.99 3.59 0.18
C ARG A 198 -3.39 4.52 1.31
N GLY A 199 -2.79 4.38 2.49
CA GLY A 199 -3.17 5.23 3.62
C GLY A 199 -2.86 6.71 3.41
N TYR A 200 -1.75 7.04 2.76
CA TYR A 200 -1.43 8.45 2.45
C TYR A 200 -2.35 9.09 1.39
N PHE A 201 -2.82 8.32 0.41
CA PHE A 201 -3.38 8.90 -0.82
C PHE A 201 -4.83 8.51 -1.12
N ASN A 202 -5.38 7.46 -0.52
CA ASN A 202 -6.69 6.92 -0.87
C ASN A 202 -7.84 7.91 -0.58
N SER A 203 -7.74 8.73 0.46
CA SER A 203 -8.73 9.78 0.78
C SER A 203 -8.86 10.84 -0.33
N TYR A 204 -7.89 10.88 -1.24
CA TYR A 204 -7.84 11.79 -2.38
C TYR A 204 -8.17 11.11 -3.71
N ALA A 205 -8.45 9.80 -3.71
CA ALA A 205 -8.89 9.09 -4.89
C ALA A 205 -10.20 9.69 -5.41
N GLY A 206 -10.22 10.09 -6.69
CA GLY A 206 -11.38 10.72 -7.31
C GLY A 206 -11.58 12.21 -7.00
N SER A 207 -10.72 12.83 -6.18
CA SER A 207 -10.77 14.28 -5.90
C SER A 207 -10.31 15.15 -7.07
N GLY A 208 -9.63 14.57 -8.06
CA GLY A 208 -8.94 15.29 -9.13
C GLY A 208 -7.60 15.91 -8.73
N LEU A 209 -7.27 15.94 -7.42
CA LEU A 209 -6.01 16.46 -6.87
C LEU A 209 -4.86 15.46 -6.96
N LEU A 210 -5.18 14.18 -7.15
CA LEU A 210 -4.21 13.12 -7.40
C LEU A 210 -4.59 12.47 -8.73
N PRO A 211 -3.74 12.53 -9.78
CA PRO A 211 -4.05 11.88 -11.05
C PRO A 211 -4.33 10.40 -10.83
N GLY A 212 -5.45 9.88 -11.36
CA GLY A 212 -5.82 8.47 -11.18
C GLY A 212 -4.75 7.48 -11.68
N VAL A 213 -3.96 7.89 -12.67
CA VAL A 213 -2.79 7.13 -13.17
C VAL A 213 -1.68 7.06 -12.12
N LEU A 214 -1.43 8.14 -11.37
CA LEU A 214 -0.44 8.21 -10.29
C LEU A 214 -0.84 7.25 -9.16
N MET A 215 -2.12 7.25 -8.80
CA MET A 215 -2.66 6.32 -7.81
C MET A 215 -2.61 4.87 -8.28
N GLY A 216 -2.95 4.61 -9.55
CA GLY A 216 -2.85 3.27 -10.14
C GLY A 216 -1.43 2.72 -10.10
N ALA A 217 -0.42 3.53 -10.44
CA ALA A 217 0.98 3.11 -10.37
C ALA A 217 1.43 2.78 -8.94
N MET A 218 0.95 3.53 -7.94
CA MET A 218 1.23 3.28 -6.53
C MET A 218 0.54 2.04 -5.96
N MET A 219 -0.65 1.67 -6.47
CA MET A 219 -1.44 0.53 -6.01
C MET A 219 -1.06 -0.79 -6.69
N PHE A 220 -0.69 -0.76 -7.97
CA PHE A 220 -0.46 -1.97 -8.77
C PHE A 220 1.02 -2.31 -8.98
N GLY A 221 1.91 -1.80 -8.11
CA GLY A 221 3.29 -2.28 -8.03
C GLY A 221 4.30 -1.56 -8.93
N GLY A 222 4.08 -0.28 -9.18
CA GLY A 222 5.13 0.64 -9.59
C GLY A 222 5.02 1.17 -11.03
N PHE A 223 5.72 2.28 -11.21
CA PHE A 223 5.83 3.04 -12.44
C PHE A 223 6.64 2.40 -13.58
N GLY A 224 7.14 1.17 -13.37
CA GLY A 224 8.06 0.45 -14.27
C GLY A 224 7.49 0.07 -15.65
N GLY A 225 6.20 0.27 -15.87
CA GLY A 225 5.55 0.20 -17.19
C GLY A 225 4.41 1.22 -17.36
N GLY A 226 4.30 2.20 -16.46
CA GLY A 226 3.09 3.02 -16.28
C GLY A 226 3.27 4.54 -16.47
N TRP A 227 4.48 5.06 -16.68
CA TRP A 227 4.66 6.43 -17.18
C TRP A 227 4.31 6.56 -18.68
N ASP A 228 4.31 5.45 -19.42
CA ASP A 228 3.81 5.35 -20.79
C ASP A 228 2.33 4.95 -20.79
N GLY A 229 1.46 5.91 -20.50
CA GLY A 229 0.03 5.80 -20.80
C GLY A 229 -0.24 5.98 -22.29
N GLY A 230 0.44 5.20 -23.13
CA GLY A 230 0.43 5.32 -24.59
C GLY A 230 0.37 3.95 -25.27
N GLY A 231 -0.78 3.30 -25.18
CA GLY A 231 -1.13 2.14 -26.02
C GLY A 231 -0.82 0.79 -25.37
N MET A 232 -1.87 0.11 -24.91
CA MET A 232 -1.92 -1.35 -25.03
C MET A 232 -2.03 -1.70 -26.51
N ASP A 233 -0.91 -1.62 -27.23
CA ASP A 233 -0.67 -2.42 -28.43
C ASP A 233 -0.38 -3.84 -27.94
N GLY A 234 -1.16 -4.80 -28.45
CA GLY A 234 -1.03 -6.21 -28.13
C GLY A 234 0.28 -6.80 -28.64
N GLY A 235 1.30 -6.80 -27.79
CA GLY A 235 2.52 -7.58 -27.98
C GLY A 235 2.46 -8.88 -27.20
N MET A 236 1.66 -9.84 -27.67
CA MET A 236 1.77 -11.24 -27.26
C MET A 236 3.05 -11.79 -27.92
N ASP A 237 4.22 -11.51 -27.31
CA ASP A 237 5.49 -12.05 -27.79
C ASP A 237 5.57 -13.53 -27.44
N GLY A 238 5.04 -14.31 -28.39
CA GLY A 238 5.21 -15.74 -28.49
C GLY A 238 6.68 -16.09 -28.70
N GLY A 239 7.30 -16.56 -27.63
CA GLY A 239 8.51 -17.36 -27.72
C GLY A 239 8.18 -18.70 -28.36
N GLY A 240 8.52 -18.83 -29.65
CA GLY A 240 8.43 -20.08 -30.40
C GLY A 240 9.29 -21.18 -29.77
N MET A 241 8.70 -22.36 -29.60
CA MET A 241 9.43 -23.61 -29.69
C MET A 241 8.82 -24.43 -30.81
N ASP A 242 9.69 -24.72 -31.77
CA ASP A 242 9.43 -25.41 -33.01
C ASP A 242 9.00 -26.87 -32.78
N GLY A 243 7.95 -27.26 -33.51
CA GLY A 243 7.88 -28.50 -34.27
C GLY A 243 8.03 -29.84 -33.53
N ALA A 244 6.89 -30.43 -33.16
CA ALA A 244 6.71 -31.88 -33.29
C ALA A 244 5.24 -32.22 -33.59
N ASP A 245 4.99 -32.56 -34.85
CA ASP A 245 3.76 -33.15 -35.35
C ASP A 245 3.45 -34.52 -34.68
N ALA A 246 2.27 -34.63 -34.09
CA ALA A 246 1.47 -35.86 -33.97
C ALA A 246 0.08 -35.42 -33.47
N GLY A 247 -0.96 -35.27 -34.29
CA GLY A 247 -1.57 -36.32 -35.07
C GLY A 247 -2.58 -37.08 -34.20
N GLY A 248 -3.88 -36.76 -34.30
CA GLY A 248 -4.93 -37.57 -33.69
C GLY A 248 -6.24 -36.85 -33.36
N ASP A 249 -7.10 -36.71 -34.37
CA ASP A 249 -8.56 -36.62 -34.22
C ASP A 249 -9.07 -37.78 -33.34
N MET A 250 -9.81 -37.48 -32.27
CA MET A 250 -10.92 -38.33 -31.80
C MET A 250 -11.93 -37.49 -31.02
N GLY A 251 -13.06 -37.22 -31.67
CA GLY A 251 -14.30 -36.87 -30.99
C GLY A 251 -14.81 -38.02 -30.11
N GLY A 252 -15.60 -37.67 -29.10
CA GLY A 252 -16.17 -38.63 -28.17
C GLY A 252 -17.04 -37.95 -27.13
N ASP A 253 -18.27 -37.64 -27.54
CA ASP A 253 -19.42 -37.36 -26.69
C ASP A 253 -19.64 -38.55 -25.71
N MET A 254 -19.70 -38.28 -24.41
CA MET A 254 -20.38 -39.14 -23.42
C MET A 254 -20.92 -38.29 -22.27
N GLY A 255 -22.22 -38.04 -22.33
CA GLY A 255 -23.03 -37.66 -21.18
C GLY A 255 -23.31 -38.83 -20.22
N GLY A 256 -23.88 -38.46 -19.08
CA GLY A 256 -24.38 -39.34 -18.00
C GLY A 256 -23.42 -39.38 -16.81
N GLY A 257 -23.73 -38.94 -15.60
CA GLY A 257 -25.02 -38.82 -14.91
C GLY A 257 -25.01 -39.77 -13.71
N PHE A 258 -24.76 -39.26 -12.50
CA PHE A 258 -24.99 -39.85 -11.17
C PHE A 258 -24.53 -38.78 -10.16
N GLY A 259 -25.22 -38.39 -9.10
CA GLY A 259 -26.47 -38.82 -8.51
C GLY A 259 -26.66 -37.99 -7.22
N ASP A 260 -27.89 -37.53 -7.06
CA ASP A 260 -28.57 -37.05 -5.86
C ASP A 260 -27.96 -37.42 -4.49
N PHE A 261 -27.77 -36.41 -3.63
CA PHE A 261 -27.82 -36.58 -2.17
C PHE A 261 -28.62 -35.41 -1.58
N GLY A 262 -29.95 -35.52 -1.66
CA GLY A 262 -30.87 -34.74 -0.85
C GLY A 262 -30.85 -35.13 0.64
N GLY A 263 -30.89 -34.10 1.49
CA GLY A 263 -31.91 -33.91 2.52
C GLY A 263 -31.90 -34.77 3.80
N GLY A 264 -31.83 -34.10 4.96
CA GLY A 264 -32.20 -34.69 6.25
C GLY A 264 -32.05 -33.74 7.43
N ASP A 265 -33.15 -33.06 7.78
CA ASP A 265 -33.41 -32.31 9.01
C ASP A 265 -33.11 -33.09 10.30
N GLY A 266 -32.73 -32.36 11.36
CA GLY A 266 -32.72 -32.86 12.73
C GLY A 266 -32.49 -31.73 13.75
N GLY A 267 -33.54 -31.41 14.52
CA GLY A 267 -33.66 -30.35 15.54
C GLY A 267 -32.46 -30.19 16.49
N GLY A 268 -32.21 -29.02 17.07
CA GLY A 268 -33.16 -28.22 17.84
C GLY A 268 -32.99 -28.55 19.32
N PHE A 269 -32.13 -27.81 20.03
CA PHE A 269 -32.15 -27.70 21.50
C PHE A 269 -31.64 -26.34 21.93
N ASP A 270 -32.38 -25.77 22.88
CA ASP A 270 -32.33 -24.39 23.35
C ASP A 270 -32.05 -24.36 24.86
N PHE A 271 -31.42 -23.25 25.28
CA PHE A 271 -31.20 -22.66 26.60
C PHE A 271 -30.58 -23.39 27.82
N GLY A 272 -29.67 -22.64 28.43
CA GLY A 272 -29.27 -22.64 29.85
C GLY A 272 -27.80 -22.24 29.94
N GLY A 273 -27.36 -21.11 30.48
CA GLY A 273 -27.89 -20.23 31.50
C GLY A 273 -26.65 -19.80 32.32
N PHE A 274 -26.30 -18.52 32.34
CA PHE A 274 -25.23 -18.02 33.19
C PHE A 274 -25.82 -16.95 34.09
N ASP A 275 -25.91 -17.32 35.37
CA ASP A 275 -26.29 -16.47 36.48
C ASP A 275 -25.21 -15.38 36.74
N PHE A 276 -25.73 -14.33 37.37
CA PHE A 276 -25.21 -13.06 37.87
C PHE A 276 -23.79 -13.04 38.45
#